data_AF-A0A8T5IXY1-F1
#
_entry.id   AF-A0A8T5IXY1-F1
#
_cell.length_a   1.000
_cell.length_b   1.000
_cell.length_c   1.000
_cell.angle_alpha   90.00
_cell.angle_beta   90.00
_cell.angle_gamma   90.00
#
_symmetry.space_group_name_H-M   'P 1'
#
loop_
_entity.id
_entity.type
_entity.pdbx_description
1 polymer ?
#
loop_
_entity_poly.entity_id
_entity_poly.type
_entity_poly.pdbx_seq_one_letter_code
_entity_poly.pdbx_strand_id
1 'polypeptide(L)'
;MKIPKKYHGLLESKDIAFIGLSLGKQEFINKKVMEGYIDFLTKDFNKSFLLIADLPKRHNILALENVKEEEALQRVTIASKDMRRFLEKLSSKYSNIQIIDWTDSSDSNYHHNLNILKREYNNNLEFQEECNNIVRKFISIPSNINKLEVIGSNIKQGVKISSNYLLEELSMLLSLPLKLGVNVCEIYPGKNEVQEKLQNNEYDFCSELKKNPKRTFMEVYHE
;
A
#
# COMPACT_ATOMS: atom_id res chain seq x y z
N MET A 1 -14.58 -14.62 -2.05
CA MET A 1 -13.85 -13.59 -2.81
C MET A 1 -14.13 -13.77 -4.30
N LYS A 2 -14.34 -12.68 -5.03
CA LYS A 2 -14.50 -12.72 -6.49
C LYS A 2 -13.16 -12.47 -7.16
N ILE A 3 -12.72 -13.44 -7.97
CA ILE A 3 -11.49 -13.37 -8.75
C ILE A 3 -11.87 -13.19 -10.23
N PRO A 4 -11.43 -12.13 -10.91
CA PRO A 4 -11.59 -12.00 -12.34
C PRO A 4 -11.01 -13.20 -13.11
N LYS A 5 -11.75 -13.73 -14.10
CA LYS A 5 -11.35 -14.92 -14.89
C LYS A 5 -9.93 -14.84 -15.46
N LYS A 6 -9.44 -13.63 -15.77
CA LYS A 6 -8.08 -13.37 -16.28
C LYS A 6 -6.97 -13.85 -15.34
N TYR A 7 -7.27 -14.12 -14.07
CA TYR A 7 -6.29 -14.53 -13.05
C TYR A 7 -6.29 -16.02 -12.71
N HIS A 8 -7.23 -16.82 -13.22
CA HIS A 8 -7.32 -18.25 -12.82
C HIS A 8 -6.04 -19.05 -13.15
N GLY A 9 -5.39 -18.79 -14.29
CA GLY A 9 -4.12 -19.44 -14.63
C GLY A 9 -2.90 -18.95 -13.83
N LEU A 10 -3.01 -17.85 -13.09
CA LEU A 10 -1.91 -17.35 -12.26
C LEU A 10 -1.80 -18.10 -10.93
N LEU A 11 -2.90 -18.67 -10.43
CA LEU A 11 -2.95 -19.36 -9.14
C LEU A 11 -2.18 -20.69 -9.15
N GLU A 12 -2.04 -21.34 -10.31
CA GLU A 12 -1.38 -22.64 -10.44
C GLU A 12 0.16 -22.58 -10.25
N SER A 13 0.76 -21.39 -10.13
CA SER A 13 2.21 -21.18 -10.20
C SER A 13 2.83 -20.33 -9.07
N LYS A 14 2.04 -19.90 -8.07
CA LYS A 14 2.49 -18.91 -7.08
C LYS A 14 2.49 -19.49 -5.66
N ASP A 15 3.65 -19.44 -5.03
CA ASP A 15 3.86 -19.93 -3.67
C ASP A 15 3.53 -18.88 -2.61
N ILE A 16 3.68 -17.59 -2.94
CA ILE A 16 3.63 -16.51 -1.96
C ILE A 16 2.63 -15.44 -2.38
N ALA A 17 1.74 -15.04 -1.46
CA ALA A 17 0.90 -13.86 -1.62
C ALA A 17 1.17 -12.81 -0.55
N PHE A 18 0.89 -11.55 -0.86
CA PHE A 18 0.74 -10.52 0.16
C PHE A 18 -0.39 -9.56 -0.16
N ILE A 19 -0.92 -8.94 0.89
CA ILE A 19 -1.89 -7.84 0.80
C ILE A 19 -1.40 -6.68 1.65
N GLY A 20 -1.32 -5.49 1.05
CA GLY A 20 -1.12 -4.24 1.79
C GLY A 20 -2.41 -3.79 2.45
N LEU A 21 -2.37 -3.47 3.73
CA LEU A 21 -3.54 -3.08 4.53
C LEU A 21 -3.40 -1.63 4.96
N SER A 22 -4.17 -0.76 4.32
CA SER A 22 -4.19 0.68 4.63
C SER A 22 -4.99 0.96 5.90
N LEU A 23 -4.39 1.67 6.86
CA LEU A 23 -5.08 2.05 8.10
C LEU A 23 -6.30 2.97 7.84
N GLY A 24 -7.42 2.61 8.46
CA GLY A 24 -8.69 3.33 8.38
C GLY A 24 -9.53 3.04 7.13
N LYS A 25 -9.09 2.15 6.23
CA LYS A 25 -9.93 1.68 5.12
C LYS A 25 -10.98 0.72 5.68
N GLN A 26 -12.27 1.05 5.49
CA GLN A 26 -13.40 0.29 6.04
C GLN A 26 -13.36 -1.20 5.67
N GLU A 27 -12.91 -1.49 4.45
CA GLU A 27 -12.73 -2.84 3.94
C GLU A 27 -11.82 -3.71 4.83
N PHE A 28 -10.72 -3.15 5.33
CA PHE A 28 -9.71 -3.89 6.09
C PHE A 28 -9.96 -3.93 7.60
N ILE A 29 -10.90 -3.13 8.11
CA ILE A 29 -11.37 -3.22 9.50
C ILE A 29 -12.67 -4.03 9.62
N ASN A 30 -13.31 -4.35 8.49
CA ASN A 30 -14.50 -5.19 8.48
C ASN A 30 -14.08 -6.66 8.66
N LYS A 31 -14.50 -7.25 9.78
CA LYS A 31 -14.21 -8.64 10.13
C LYS A 31 -14.57 -9.63 9.02
N LYS A 32 -15.79 -9.57 8.49
CA LYS A 32 -16.27 -10.53 7.48
C LYS A 32 -15.45 -10.42 6.20
N VAL A 33 -15.10 -9.20 5.80
CA VAL A 33 -14.28 -8.96 4.62
C VAL A 33 -12.88 -9.54 4.79
N MET A 34 -12.23 -9.26 5.92
CA MET A 34 -10.90 -9.79 6.20
C MET A 34 -10.87 -11.30 6.39
N GLU A 35 -11.90 -11.90 6.98
CA GLU A 35 -12.07 -13.36 7.01
C GLU A 35 -12.12 -13.92 5.58
N GLY A 36 -12.86 -13.27 4.67
CA GLY A 36 -12.88 -13.66 3.25
C GLY A 36 -11.52 -13.57 2.55
N TYR A 37 -10.74 -12.52 2.81
CA TYR A 37 -9.37 -12.42 2.30
C TYR A 37 -8.46 -13.50 2.89
N ILE A 38 -8.53 -13.75 4.19
CA ILE A 38 -7.72 -14.78 4.86
C ILE A 38 -8.08 -16.18 4.33
N ASP A 39 -9.37 -16.50 4.19
CA ASP A 39 -9.80 -17.79 3.62
C ASP A 39 -9.30 -17.98 2.19
N PHE A 40 -9.34 -16.93 1.37
CA PHE A 40 -8.77 -16.96 0.02
C PHE A 40 -7.24 -17.16 0.05
N LEU A 41 -6.52 -16.35 0.83
CA LEU A 41 -5.07 -16.43 0.95
C LEU A 41 -4.58 -17.77 1.49
N THR A 42 -5.37 -18.42 2.34
CA THR A 42 -4.99 -19.69 2.98
C THR A 42 -5.26 -20.89 2.09
N LYS A 43 -6.29 -20.82 1.25
CA LYS A 43 -6.66 -21.87 0.30
C LYS A 43 -5.74 -21.91 -0.91
N ASP A 44 -5.37 -20.75 -1.43
CA ASP A 44 -4.78 -20.64 -2.76
C ASP A 44 -3.25 -20.38 -2.75
N PHE A 45 -2.62 -20.17 -1.59
CA PHE A 45 -1.19 -19.90 -1.48
C PHE A 45 -0.49 -20.67 -0.35
N ASN A 46 0.76 -21.09 -0.60
CA ASN A 46 1.58 -21.82 0.37
C ASN A 46 2.00 -20.94 1.56
N LYS A 47 2.26 -19.65 1.29
CA LYS A 47 2.60 -18.66 2.30
C LYS A 47 1.97 -17.31 1.96
N SER A 48 1.42 -16.64 2.96
CA SER A 48 0.67 -15.40 2.77
C SER A 48 1.06 -14.37 3.82
N PHE A 49 1.18 -13.12 3.39
CA PHE A 49 1.59 -12.01 4.23
C PHE A 49 0.52 -10.92 4.28
N LEU A 50 0.18 -10.48 5.49
CA LEU A 50 -0.64 -9.30 5.72
C LEU A 50 0.30 -8.16 6.11
N LEU A 51 0.52 -7.21 5.20
CA LEU A 51 1.38 -6.05 5.44
C LEU A 51 0.53 -4.92 6.03
N ILE A 52 0.84 -4.49 7.25
CA ILE A 52 0.24 -3.29 7.82
C ILE A 52 0.98 -2.06 7.25
N ALA A 53 0.33 -1.34 6.34
CA ALA A 53 0.87 -0.17 5.66
C ALA A 53 0.56 1.12 6.43
N ASP A 54 1.26 1.31 7.54
CA ASP A 54 0.93 2.29 8.56
C ASP A 54 1.73 3.58 8.49
N LEU A 55 3.05 3.49 8.43
CA LEU A 55 3.95 4.63 8.59
C LEU A 55 3.67 5.76 7.59
N PRO A 56 3.40 5.51 6.30
CA PRO A 56 3.07 6.58 5.35
C PRO A 56 1.83 7.37 5.73
N LYS A 57 0.87 6.76 6.46
CA LYS A 57 -0.41 7.39 6.84
C LYS A 57 -0.21 8.70 7.60
N ARG A 58 0.94 8.88 8.28
CA ARG A 58 1.31 10.14 8.94
C ARG A 58 1.22 11.34 8.01
N HIS A 59 1.60 11.19 6.74
CA HIS A 59 1.55 12.28 5.76
C HIS A 59 0.12 12.72 5.47
N ASN A 60 -0.83 11.78 5.43
CA ASN A 60 -2.24 12.11 5.25
C ASN A 60 -2.84 12.77 6.50
N ILE A 61 -2.38 12.39 7.69
CA ILE A 61 -2.78 13.07 8.94
C ILE A 61 -2.23 14.50 8.92
N LEU A 62 -0.94 14.69 8.67
CA LEU A 62 -0.31 16.02 8.57
C LEU A 62 -0.96 16.91 7.50
N ALA A 63 -1.36 16.34 6.38
CA ALA A 63 -2.01 17.06 5.30
C ALA A 63 -3.41 17.56 5.66
N LEU A 64 -4.15 16.80 6.47
CA LEU A 64 -5.57 17.02 6.74
C LEU A 64 -5.86 17.52 8.16
N GLU A 65 -4.89 17.44 9.06
CA GLU A 65 -5.06 17.70 10.48
C GLU A 65 -3.90 18.58 10.94
N ASN A 66 -4.20 19.68 11.63
CA ASN A 66 -3.20 20.63 12.12
C ASN A 66 -2.53 20.08 13.39
N VAL A 67 -1.84 18.95 13.25
CA VAL A 67 -1.15 18.23 14.32
C VAL A 67 0.34 18.20 14.05
N LYS A 68 1.14 17.99 15.10
CA LYS A 68 2.58 17.81 14.96
C LYS A 68 2.92 16.42 14.43
N GLU A 69 4.09 16.26 13.83
CA GLU A 69 4.53 14.98 13.28
C GLU A 69 4.63 13.89 14.35
N GLU A 70 5.08 14.23 15.56
CA GLU A 70 5.16 13.29 16.67
C GLU A 70 3.76 12.77 17.06
N GLU A 71 2.75 13.64 17.04
CA GLU A 71 1.37 13.26 17.32
C GLU A 71 0.79 12.37 16.21
N ALA A 72 1.04 12.72 14.95
CA ALA A 72 0.64 11.90 13.80
C ALA A 72 1.27 10.50 13.88
N LEU A 73 2.56 10.40 14.20
CA LEU A 73 3.28 9.14 14.38
C LEU A 73 2.72 8.31 15.54
N GLN A 74 2.40 8.94 16.68
CA GLN A 74 1.77 8.26 17.82
C GLN A 74 0.42 7.66 17.44
N ARG A 75 -0.44 8.43 16.75
CA ARG A 75 -1.74 7.97 16.27
C ARG A 75 -1.62 6.79 15.32
N VAL A 76 -0.69 6.86 14.37
CA VAL A 76 -0.39 5.77 13.45
C VAL A 76 0.05 4.52 14.23
N THR A 77 1.01 4.66 15.15
CA THR A 77 1.54 3.54 15.96
C THR A 77 0.45 2.82 16.75
N ILE A 78 -0.48 3.57 17.36
CA ILE A 78 -1.62 2.99 18.09
C ILE A 78 -2.52 2.21 17.13
N ALA A 79 -2.91 2.84 16.01
CA ALA A 79 -3.77 2.21 15.02
C ALA A 79 -3.14 0.94 14.40
N SER A 80 -1.82 0.92 14.20
CA SER A 80 -1.09 -0.27 13.74
C SER A 80 -1.15 -1.41 14.74
N LYS A 81 -0.94 -1.12 16.03
CA LYS A 81 -1.02 -2.13 17.09
C LYS A 81 -2.43 -2.72 17.19
N ASP A 82 -3.45 -1.89 17.05
CA ASP A 82 -4.84 -2.34 17.06
C ASP A 82 -5.17 -3.19 15.83
N MET A 83 -4.73 -2.78 14.64
CA MET A 83 -4.84 -3.57 13.41
C MET A 83 -4.11 -4.92 13.55
N ARG A 84 -2.88 -4.93 14.06
CA ARG A 84 -2.10 -6.15 14.30
C ARG A 84 -2.85 -7.12 15.21
N ARG A 85 -3.33 -6.67 16.37
CA ARG A 85 -4.11 -7.51 17.29
C ARG A 85 -5.37 -8.07 16.65
N PHE A 86 -6.06 -7.24 15.87
CA PHE A 86 -7.24 -7.65 15.12
C PHE A 86 -6.91 -8.76 14.11
N LEU A 87 -5.87 -8.57 13.31
CA LEU A 87 -5.43 -9.55 12.31
C LEU A 87 -4.91 -10.83 12.98
N GLU A 88 -4.10 -10.74 14.03
CA GLU A 88 -3.58 -11.90 14.78
C GLU A 88 -4.72 -12.76 15.32
N LYS A 89 -5.77 -12.13 15.86
CA LYS A 89 -6.97 -12.84 16.31
C LYS A 89 -7.65 -13.59 15.16
N LEU A 90 -7.85 -12.93 14.02
CA LEU A 90 -8.51 -13.53 12.85
C LEU A 90 -7.68 -14.64 12.19
N SER A 91 -6.36 -14.47 12.14
CA SER A 91 -5.47 -15.39 11.43
C SER A 91 -4.85 -16.47 12.33
N SER A 92 -5.09 -16.44 13.64
CA SER A 92 -4.45 -17.32 14.64
C SER A 92 -4.48 -18.82 14.33
N LYS A 93 -5.52 -19.30 13.62
CA LYS A 93 -5.68 -20.71 13.26
C LYS A 93 -4.98 -21.11 11.96
N TYR A 94 -4.38 -20.17 11.22
CA TYR A 94 -3.78 -20.41 9.91
C TYR A 94 -2.26 -20.25 9.99
N SER A 95 -1.53 -21.36 9.88
CA SER A 95 -0.06 -21.38 9.99
C SER A 95 0.67 -20.75 8.80
N ASN A 96 0.02 -20.62 7.64
CA ASN A 96 0.59 -20.02 6.45
C ASN A 96 0.39 -18.49 6.36
N ILE A 97 -0.27 -17.86 7.34
CA ILE A 97 -0.46 -16.40 7.39
C ILE A 97 0.55 -15.77 8.35
N GLN A 98 1.30 -14.79 7.85
CA GLN A 98 2.20 -13.97 8.65
C GLN A 98 1.79 -12.50 8.58
N ILE A 99 1.82 -11.80 9.72
CA ILE A 99 1.52 -10.37 9.79
C ILE A 99 2.84 -9.62 9.94
N ILE A 100 3.13 -8.75 8.99
CA ILE A 100 4.35 -7.96 8.93
C ILE A 100 4.01 -6.48 9.04
N ASP A 101 4.81 -5.74 9.82
CA ASP A 101 4.70 -4.30 9.90
C ASP A 101 5.55 -3.64 8.81
N TRP A 102 5.19 -2.42 8.46
CA TRP A 102 5.96 -1.61 7.52
C TRP A 102 7.42 -1.43 7.95
N THR A 103 7.62 -1.13 9.23
CA THR A 103 8.95 -0.89 9.82
C THR A 103 9.85 -2.11 9.67
N ASP A 104 9.29 -3.30 9.88
CA ASP A 104 10.02 -4.56 9.77
C ASP A 104 10.29 -4.93 8.31
N SER A 105 9.51 -4.36 7.39
CA SER A 105 9.60 -4.61 5.94
C SER A 105 10.57 -3.66 5.26
N SER A 106 10.80 -2.46 5.82
CA SER A 106 11.74 -1.45 5.31
C SER A 106 13.18 -1.97 5.30
N ASP A 107 13.79 -2.02 4.12
CA ASP A 107 15.16 -2.46 3.91
C ASP A 107 15.94 -1.47 3.00
N SER A 108 17.17 -1.84 2.61
CA SER A 108 17.97 -1.03 1.70
C SER A 108 17.33 -0.84 0.32
N ASN A 109 16.54 -1.80 -0.18
CA ASN A 109 15.84 -1.69 -1.46
C ASN A 109 14.70 -0.67 -1.36
N TYR A 110 13.94 -0.68 -0.26
CA TYR A 110 12.95 0.34 0.04
C TYR A 110 13.57 1.75 0.09
N HIS A 111 14.68 1.93 0.82
CA HIS A 111 15.29 3.26 0.91
C HIS A 111 15.87 3.73 -0.43
N HIS A 112 16.47 2.82 -1.20
CA HIS A 112 16.95 3.10 -2.56
C HIS A 112 15.81 3.54 -3.49
N ASN A 113 14.73 2.77 -3.55
CA ASN A 113 13.57 3.10 -4.37
C ASN A 113 12.94 4.43 -3.94
N LEU A 114 12.78 4.67 -2.64
CA LEU A 114 12.20 5.91 -2.13
C LEU A 114 13.02 7.13 -2.56
N ASN A 115 14.35 7.03 -2.54
CA ASN A 115 15.23 8.11 -2.99
C ASN A 115 15.06 8.40 -4.48
N ILE A 116 14.99 7.36 -5.33
CA ILE A 116 14.72 7.53 -6.77
C ILE A 116 13.34 8.16 -6.97
N LEU A 117 12.30 7.60 -6.35
CA LEU A 117 10.93 8.11 -6.53
C LEU A 117 10.80 9.57 -6.07
N LYS A 118 11.47 9.97 -4.97
CA LYS A 118 11.51 11.38 -4.55
C LYS A 118 12.27 12.27 -5.53
N ARG A 119 13.41 11.81 -6.06
CA ARG A 119 14.18 12.53 -7.09
C ARG A 119 13.32 12.75 -8.33
N GLU A 120 12.71 11.69 -8.83
CA GLU A 120 11.92 11.70 -10.07
C GLU A 120 10.60 12.43 -9.91
N TYR A 121 9.95 12.35 -8.75
CA TYR A 121 8.78 13.19 -8.47
C TYR A 121 9.09 14.69 -8.57
N ASN A 122 10.33 15.12 -8.34
CA ASN A 122 10.74 16.52 -8.47
C ASN A 122 11.22 16.89 -9.88
N ASN A 123 11.73 15.92 -10.66
CA ASN A 123 12.42 16.17 -11.92
C ASN A 123 11.64 15.70 -13.16
N ASN A 124 10.71 14.76 -13.01
CA ASN A 124 9.90 14.19 -14.08
C ASN A 124 8.45 14.69 -13.96
N LEU A 125 8.06 15.62 -14.83
CA LEU A 125 6.74 16.27 -14.78
C LEU A 125 5.58 15.30 -15.02
N GLU A 126 5.77 14.31 -15.90
CA GLU A 126 4.74 13.29 -16.18
C GLU A 126 4.50 12.44 -14.93
N PHE A 127 5.55 11.85 -14.37
CA PHE A 127 5.47 11.06 -13.15
C PHE A 127 4.90 11.85 -11.97
N GLN A 128 5.32 13.13 -11.82
CA GLN A 128 4.80 14.03 -10.80
C GLN A 128 3.30 14.24 -10.95
N GLU A 129 2.80 14.55 -12.15
CA GLU A 129 1.39 14.84 -12.36
C GLU A 129 0.52 13.59 -12.19
N GLU A 130 1.01 12.42 -12.58
CA GLU A 130 0.29 11.15 -12.33
C GLU A 130 0.19 10.84 -10.83
N CYS A 131 1.28 11.04 -10.07
CA CYS A 131 1.24 10.95 -8.61
C CYS A 131 0.26 11.96 -8.00
N ASN A 132 0.33 13.22 -8.43
CA ASN A 132 -0.57 14.27 -7.97
C ASN A 132 -2.03 13.94 -8.27
N ASN A 133 -2.34 13.35 -9.42
CA ASN A 133 -3.69 12.97 -9.79
C ASN A 133 -4.28 11.91 -8.85
N ILE A 134 -3.48 10.91 -8.47
CA ILE A 134 -3.90 9.89 -7.48
C ILE A 134 -4.20 10.56 -6.14
N VAL A 135 -3.27 11.37 -5.64
CA VAL A 135 -3.40 12.03 -4.33
C VAL A 135 -4.55 13.04 -4.33
N ARG A 136 -4.73 13.79 -5.42
CA ARG A 136 -5.81 14.77 -5.60
C ARG A 136 -7.18 14.11 -5.49
N LYS A 137 -7.36 12.89 -6.02
CA LYS A 137 -8.62 12.15 -5.85
C LYS A 137 -8.93 11.86 -4.37
N PHE A 138 -7.90 11.51 -3.58
CA PHE A 138 -8.06 11.31 -2.14
C PHE A 138 -8.34 12.62 -1.39
N ILE A 139 -7.60 13.69 -1.70
CA ILE A 139 -7.75 15.00 -1.06
C ILE A 139 -9.10 15.64 -1.37
N SER A 140 -9.61 15.46 -2.59
CA SER A 140 -10.87 16.06 -3.05
C SER A 140 -12.13 15.32 -2.56
N ILE A 141 -12.01 14.32 -1.69
CA ILE A 141 -13.19 13.72 -1.02
C ILE A 141 -13.83 14.79 -0.13
N PRO A 142 -15.18 14.96 -0.12
CA PRO A 142 -15.83 16.05 0.62
C PRO A 142 -15.42 16.15 2.10
N SER A 143 -15.27 15.02 2.79
CA SER A 143 -14.81 15.02 4.19
C SER A 143 -13.37 15.51 4.37
N ASN A 144 -12.49 15.27 3.40
CA ASN A 144 -11.11 15.73 3.42
C ASN A 144 -11.01 17.22 3.02
N ILE A 145 -11.85 17.69 2.09
CA ILE A 145 -11.98 19.12 1.77
C ILE A 145 -12.39 19.89 3.03
N ASN A 146 -13.44 19.45 3.73
CA ASN A 146 -13.88 20.10 4.96
C ASN A 146 -12.75 20.16 6.01
N LYS A 147 -11.97 19.08 6.14
CA LYS A 147 -10.79 19.07 7.04
C LYS A 147 -9.74 20.10 6.64
N LEU A 148 -9.43 20.23 5.35
CA LEU A 148 -8.50 21.24 4.84
C LEU A 148 -8.98 22.66 5.14
N GLU A 149 -10.26 22.94 4.93
CA GLU A 149 -10.86 24.25 5.22
C GLU A 149 -10.77 24.60 6.72
N VAL A 150 -11.06 23.64 7.60
CA VAL A 150 -10.98 23.83 9.07
C VAL A 150 -9.56 24.19 9.52
N ILE A 151 -8.53 23.63 8.88
CA ILE A 151 -7.14 23.92 9.23
C ILE A 151 -6.54 25.11 8.45
N GLY A 152 -7.33 25.79 7.61
CA GLY A 152 -6.85 26.91 6.78
C GLY A 152 -5.86 26.49 5.68
N SER A 153 -5.90 25.24 5.25
CA SER A 153 -5.06 24.69 4.17
C SER A 153 -5.84 24.67 2.85
N ASN A 154 -5.17 24.34 1.74
CA ASN A 154 -5.80 24.19 0.42
C ASN A 154 -5.42 22.86 -0.24
N ILE A 155 -6.14 22.50 -1.30
CA ILE A 155 -5.93 21.24 -2.04
C ILE A 155 -4.49 21.10 -2.51
N LYS A 156 -3.85 22.17 -3.00
CA LYS A 156 -2.47 22.13 -3.49
C LYS A 156 -1.48 21.78 -2.37
N GLN A 157 -1.65 22.37 -1.19
CA GLN A 157 -0.85 22.06 -0.01
C GLN A 157 -1.10 20.63 0.48
N GLY A 158 -2.37 20.22 0.57
CA GLY A 158 -2.75 18.86 0.93
C GLY A 158 -2.14 17.81 0.00
N VAL A 159 -2.23 18.03 -1.32
CA VAL A 159 -1.61 17.16 -2.33
C VAL A 159 -0.09 17.10 -2.14
N LYS A 160 0.58 18.25 -1.99
CA LYS A 160 2.03 18.29 -1.80
C LYS A 160 2.50 17.45 -0.59
N ILE A 161 1.79 17.54 0.53
CA ILE A 161 2.14 16.79 1.75
C ILE A 161 1.80 15.30 1.56
N SER A 162 0.58 14.99 1.11
CA SER A 162 0.12 13.62 0.90
C SER A 162 0.83 12.88 -0.23
N SER A 163 1.50 13.54 -1.17
CA SER A 163 2.34 12.85 -2.15
C SER A 163 3.46 12.02 -1.50
N ASN A 164 3.96 12.42 -0.33
CA ASN A 164 4.92 11.59 0.41
C ASN A 164 4.33 10.25 0.89
N TYR A 165 3.01 10.19 1.17
CA TYR A 165 2.32 8.93 1.45
C TYR A 165 2.49 7.98 0.26
N LEU A 166 2.15 8.46 -0.94
CA LEU A 166 2.15 7.66 -2.16
C LEU A 166 3.57 7.20 -2.51
N LEU A 167 4.57 8.08 -2.43
CA LEU A 167 5.96 7.72 -2.76
C LEU A 167 6.53 6.65 -1.81
N GLU A 168 6.21 6.73 -0.52
CA GLU A 168 6.59 5.68 0.44
C GLU A 168 5.86 4.36 0.14
N GLU A 169 4.57 4.41 -0.22
CA GLU A 169 3.78 3.25 -0.62
C GLU A 169 4.31 2.57 -1.87
N LEU A 170 4.54 3.32 -2.94
CA LEU A 170 5.13 2.79 -4.16
C LEU A 170 6.50 2.16 -3.88
N SER A 171 7.32 2.78 -3.04
CA SER A 171 8.63 2.22 -2.68
C SER A 171 8.52 0.85 -2.00
N MET A 172 7.62 0.72 -1.01
CA MET A 172 7.40 -0.53 -0.29
C MET A 172 6.83 -1.60 -1.21
N LEU A 173 5.83 -1.27 -2.02
CA LEU A 173 5.20 -2.23 -2.93
C LEU A 173 6.14 -2.74 -4.02
N LEU A 174 7.13 -1.94 -4.44
CA LEU A 174 8.17 -2.38 -5.38
C LEU A 174 9.23 -3.26 -4.71
N SER A 175 9.63 -2.94 -3.47
CA SER A 175 10.74 -3.58 -2.78
C SER A 175 10.34 -4.85 -2.02
N LEU A 176 9.17 -4.88 -1.38
CA LEU A 176 8.71 -6.01 -0.58
C LEU A 176 8.70 -7.35 -1.36
N PRO A 177 8.24 -7.41 -2.63
CA PRO A 177 8.32 -8.63 -3.41
C PRO A 177 9.72 -9.21 -3.56
N LEU A 178 10.79 -8.40 -3.55
CA LEU A 178 12.17 -8.90 -3.57
C LEU A 178 12.53 -9.61 -2.26
N LYS A 179 12.06 -9.06 -1.14
CA LYS A 179 12.28 -9.62 0.20
C LYS A 179 11.50 -10.91 0.43
N LEU A 180 10.28 -11.00 -0.10
CA LEU A 180 9.40 -12.14 0.11
C LEU A 180 9.79 -13.38 -0.72
N GLY A 181 10.32 -13.22 -1.94
CA GLY A 181 10.82 -14.34 -2.74
C GLY A 181 10.56 -14.21 -4.24
N VAL A 182 10.76 -15.30 -4.99
CA VAL A 182 10.84 -15.25 -6.46
C VAL A 182 9.46 -15.20 -7.15
N ASN A 183 8.39 -15.73 -6.55
CA ASN A 183 7.06 -15.83 -7.17
C ASN A 183 5.97 -15.23 -6.28
N VAL A 184 5.94 -13.91 -6.19
CA VAL A 184 5.03 -13.18 -5.28
C VAL A 184 3.79 -12.68 -6.03
N CYS A 185 2.61 -12.93 -5.47
CA CYS A 185 1.35 -12.36 -5.90
C CYS A 185 0.89 -11.26 -4.94
N GLU A 186 0.76 -10.04 -5.44
CA GLU A 186 0.16 -8.94 -4.70
C GLU A 186 -1.35 -8.94 -4.91
N ILE A 187 -2.09 -8.98 -3.81
CA ILE A 187 -3.54 -8.98 -3.79
C ILE A 187 -4.02 -7.62 -3.28
N TYR A 188 -4.88 -6.94 -4.03
CA TYR A 188 -5.52 -5.71 -3.54
C TYR A 188 -6.88 -5.42 -4.22
N PRO A 189 -7.86 -4.85 -3.50
CA PRO A 189 -9.11 -4.36 -4.07
C PRO A 189 -8.90 -3.01 -4.77
N GLY A 190 -8.44 -3.07 -6.02
CA GLY A 190 -8.26 -1.93 -6.91
C GLY A 190 -6.82 -1.77 -7.39
N LYS A 191 -6.65 -1.21 -8.59
CA LYS A 191 -5.36 -1.10 -9.27
C LYS A 191 -4.74 0.30 -9.11
N ASN A 192 -3.46 0.36 -8.78
CA ASN A 192 -2.67 1.59 -8.84
C ASN A 192 -1.89 1.65 -10.15
N GLU A 193 -2.35 2.45 -11.11
CA GLU A 193 -1.74 2.52 -12.45
C GLU A 193 -0.28 2.99 -12.41
N VAL A 194 0.08 3.92 -11.52
CA VAL A 194 1.47 4.39 -11.39
C VAL A 194 2.39 3.26 -10.92
N GLN A 195 1.93 2.44 -9.97
CA GLN A 195 2.68 1.26 -9.52
C GLN A 195 2.90 0.28 -10.67
N GLU A 196 1.88 0.02 -11.50
CA GLU A 196 2.00 -0.91 -12.62
C GLU A 196 2.95 -0.38 -13.71
N LYS A 197 2.89 0.93 -14.01
CA LYS A 197 3.86 1.58 -14.90
C LYS A 197 5.29 1.45 -14.38
N LEU A 198 5.50 1.67 -13.08
CA LEU A 198 6.80 1.47 -12.42
C LEU A 198 7.25 0.01 -12.53
N GLN A 199 6.35 -0.95 -12.28
CA GLN A 199 6.62 -2.38 -12.36
C GLN A 199 7.00 -2.81 -13.79
N ASN A 200 6.37 -2.22 -14.82
CA ASN A 200 6.52 -2.59 -16.23
C ASN A 200 7.58 -1.79 -17.00
N ASN A 201 8.36 -0.95 -16.31
CA ASN A 201 9.40 -0.10 -16.93
C ASN A 201 8.88 0.96 -17.90
N GLU A 202 7.74 1.58 -17.62
CA GLU A 202 7.17 2.60 -18.51
C GLU A 202 7.75 4.01 -18.33
N TYR A 203 8.56 4.25 -17.29
CA TYR A 203 9.36 5.47 -17.14
C TYR A 203 10.84 5.17 -17.35
N ASP A 204 11.60 6.12 -17.90
CA ASP A 204 13.03 5.94 -18.21
C ASP A 204 13.87 5.56 -16.97
N PHE A 205 13.55 6.13 -15.80
CA PHE A 205 14.25 5.87 -14.55
C PHE A 205 13.92 4.50 -13.93
N CYS A 206 12.95 3.75 -14.47
CA CYS A 206 12.51 2.48 -13.91
C CYS A 206 13.61 1.41 -13.85
N SER A 207 14.63 1.52 -14.69
CA SER A 207 15.80 0.66 -14.70
C SER A 207 16.66 0.79 -13.43
N GLU A 208 16.57 1.91 -12.73
CA GLU A 208 17.27 2.15 -11.46
C GLU A 208 16.55 1.53 -10.25
N LEU A 209 15.25 1.21 -10.38
CA LEU A 209 14.42 0.69 -9.28
C LEU A 209 14.74 -0.77 -8.96
N LYS A 210 14.80 -1.09 -7.66
CA LYS A 210 14.87 -2.45 -7.14
C LYS A 210 13.46 -3.02 -7.05
N LYS A 211 13.10 -3.86 -8.01
CA LYS A 211 11.79 -4.52 -8.08
C LYS A 211 11.89 -5.97 -8.51
N ASN A 212 10.90 -6.76 -8.14
CA ASN A 212 10.84 -8.18 -8.50
C ASN A 212 10.15 -8.34 -9.87
N PRO A 213 10.83 -8.80 -10.93
CA PRO A 213 10.24 -8.96 -12.26
C PRO A 213 9.17 -10.06 -12.34
N LYS A 214 9.11 -10.95 -11.34
CA LYS A 214 8.15 -12.06 -11.26
C LYS A 214 6.96 -11.76 -10.34
N ARG A 215 6.88 -10.54 -9.81
CA ARG A 215 5.71 -10.05 -9.09
C ARG A 215 4.51 -10.00 -10.04
N THR A 216 3.37 -10.50 -9.57
CA THR A 216 2.09 -10.42 -10.29
C THR A 216 1.08 -9.66 -9.45
N PHE A 217 0.24 -8.85 -10.08
CA PHE A 217 -0.89 -8.20 -9.42
C PHE A 217 -2.18 -8.97 -9.63
N MET A 218 -3.02 -9.06 -8.59
CA MET A 218 -4.36 -9.59 -8.69
C MET A 218 -5.37 -8.69 -7.98
N GLU A 219 -6.31 -8.17 -8.75
CA GLU A 219 -7.47 -7.49 -8.19
C GLU A 219 -8.46 -8.51 -7.62
N VAL A 220 -8.77 -8.39 -6.34
CA VAL A 220 -9.69 -9.29 -5.64
C VAL A 220 -10.68 -8.48 -4.82
N TYR A 221 -11.97 -8.75 -5.01
CA TYR A 221 -13.08 -8.02 -4.37
C TYR A 221 -13.88 -8.93 -3.45
N HIS A 222 -14.35 -8.39 -2.33
CA HIS A 222 -15.34 -9.05 -1.47
C HIS A 222 -16.77 -8.75 -1.98
N GLU A 223 -17.63 -9.78 -2.03
CA GLU A 223 -19.04 -9.67 -2.43
C GLU A 223 -19.98 -9.56 -1.20
#